data_AF-A0A845U7Q8-F1
#
_entry.id   AF-A0A845U7Q8-F1
#
_cell.length_a   1.000
_cell.length_b   1.000
_cell.length_c   1.000
_cell.angle_alpha   90.00
_cell.angle_beta   90.00
_cell.angle_gamma   90.00
#
_symmetry.space_group_name_H-M   'P 1'
#
loop_
_entity.id
_entity.type
_entity.pdbx_description
1 polymer ?
#
loop_
_entity_poly.entity_id
_entity_poly.type
_entity_poly.pdbx_seq_one_letter_code
_entity_poly.pdbx_strand_id
1 'polypeptide(L)'
;MNKPTVITRTVGVDNQATSQTDWNRLDALGDDDIDYSDAPELGADFWKEAKVLDHGAKKPITIRVDQDVITWFKSRGGRYQVLMNQVLRQYMESLEKHGQSR
;
A
#
# COMPACT_ATOMS: atom_id res chain seq x y z
N MET A 1 24.71 14.15 11.27
CA MET A 1 23.30 14.58 11.11
C MET A 1 22.86 14.19 9.70
N ASN A 2 22.17 13.06 9.56
CA ASN A 2 21.66 12.60 8.26
C ASN A 2 20.39 13.38 7.92
N LYS A 3 20.42 14.12 6.81
CA LYS A 3 19.25 14.81 6.25
C LYS A 3 18.28 13.74 5.70
N PRO A 4 16.96 13.85 5.89
CA PRO A 4 16.02 12.93 5.28
C PRO A 4 16.06 13.10 3.74
N THR A 5 16.41 12.03 3.03
CA THR A 5 16.36 11.98 1.57
C THR A 5 14.90 11.91 1.12
N VAL A 6 14.37 13.01 0.60
CA VAL A 6 13.06 13.03 -0.06
C VAL A 6 13.18 12.29 -1.39
N ILE A 7 12.57 11.10 -1.50
CA ILE A 7 12.43 10.40 -2.78
C ILE A 7 11.27 11.03 -3.53
N THR A 8 11.55 11.93 -4.46
CA THR A 8 10.54 12.42 -5.41
C THR A 8 10.27 11.35 -6.45
N ARG A 9 9.09 10.70 -6.36
CA ARG A 9 8.60 9.82 -7.42
C ARG A 9 8.17 10.70 -8.59
N THR A 10 9.02 10.83 -9.60
CA THR A 10 8.62 11.41 -10.89
C THR A 10 7.49 10.55 -11.45
N VAL A 11 6.29 11.12 -11.55
CA VAL A 11 5.16 10.50 -12.25
C VAL A 11 5.53 10.34 -13.72
N GLY A 12 5.27 9.15 -14.30
CA GLY A 12 5.52 8.89 -15.71
C GLY A 12 4.72 9.81 -16.62
N VAL A 13 5.19 9.96 -17.87
CA VAL A 13 4.58 10.81 -18.91
C VAL A 13 3.11 10.43 -19.21
N ASP A 14 2.69 9.25 -18.77
CA ASP A 14 1.35 8.66 -18.87
C ASP A 14 0.38 9.08 -17.74
N ASN A 15 0.84 9.82 -16.72
CA ASN A 15 0.02 10.22 -15.58
C ASN A 15 0.01 11.75 -15.38
N GLN A 16 -0.32 12.48 -16.46
CA GLN A 16 -0.44 13.94 -16.49
C GLN A 16 -1.74 14.47 -15.86
N ALA A 17 -2.25 13.81 -14.82
CA ALA A 17 -3.35 14.38 -14.06
C ALA A 17 -2.80 15.58 -13.28
N THR A 18 -3.01 16.79 -13.80
CA THR A 18 -2.82 18.02 -13.02
C THR A 18 -3.64 17.86 -11.75
N SER A 19 -2.95 17.86 -10.61
CA SER A 19 -3.60 17.76 -9.31
C SER A 19 -4.72 18.80 -9.25
N GLN A 20 -5.93 18.37 -8.89
CA GLN A 20 -7.06 19.28 -8.68
C GLN A 20 -6.92 20.08 -7.37
N THR A 21 -5.85 19.83 -6.62
CA THR A 21 -5.52 20.55 -5.39
C THR A 21 -5.07 21.97 -5.71
N ASP A 22 -5.69 22.94 -5.05
CA ASP A 22 -5.22 24.32 -5.01
C ASP A 22 -4.00 24.41 -4.08
N TRP A 23 -2.81 24.31 -4.67
CA TRP A 23 -1.54 24.31 -3.94
C TRP A 23 -1.24 25.65 -3.25
N ASN A 24 -1.63 26.77 -3.86
CA ASN A 24 -1.40 28.09 -3.27
C ASN A 24 -2.22 28.25 -1.98
N ARG A 25 -3.44 27.71 -1.95
CA ARG A 25 -4.26 27.68 -0.73
C ARG A 25 -3.62 26.82 0.35
N LEU A 26 -3.09 25.66 0.01
CA LEU A 26 -2.47 24.74 0.97
C LEU A 26 -1.17 25.32 1.54
N ASP A 27 -0.34 25.94 0.69
CA ASP A 27 0.92 26.56 1.10
C ASP A 27 0.72 27.79 2.00
N ALA A 28 -0.44 28.45 1.92
CA ALA A 28 -0.81 29.58 2.76
C ALA A 28 -1.54 29.17 4.05
N LEU A 29 -1.93 27.90 4.21
CA LEU A 29 -2.63 27.40 5.39
C LEU A 29 -1.63 27.21 6.53
N GLY A 30 -1.89 27.83 7.69
CA GLY A 30 -1.08 27.63 8.89
C GLY A 30 -1.41 26.31 9.58
N ASP A 31 -0.47 25.77 10.35
CA ASP A 31 -0.67 24.52 11.11
C ASP A 31 -1.86 24.59 12.07
N ASP A 32 -2.12 25.77 12.65
CA ASP A 32 -3.23 26.02 13.59
C ASP A 32 -4.62 25.99 12.91
N ASP A 33 -4.67 26.17 11.59
CA ASP A 33 -5.90 26.16 10.80
C ASP A 33 -6.27 24.74 10.29
N ILE A 34 -5.44 23.73 10.59
CA ILE A 34 -5.67 22.34 10.20
C ILE A 34 -6.68 21.70 11.18
N ASP A 35 -7.80 21.22 10.63
CA ASP A 35 -8.81 20.48 11.38
C ASP A 35 -8.40 19.01 11.52
N TYR A 36 -8.21 18.56 12.77
CA TYR A 36 -7.89 17.18 13.13
C TYR A 36 -9.08 16.43 13.75
N SER A 37 -10.30 16.98 13.69
CA SER A 37 -11.48 16.40 14.34
C SER A 37 -11.85 14.99 13.84
N ASP A 38 -11.48 14.66 12.60
CA ASP A 38 -11.69 13.36 11.96
C ASP A 38 -10.52 12.36 12.16
N ALA A 39 -9.35 12.86 12.58
CA ALA A 39 -8.13 12.11 12.72
C ALA A 39 -7.53 12.31 14.13
N PRO A 40 -8.13 11.71 15.18
CA PRO A 40 -7.63 11.85 16.54
C PRO A 40 -6.21 11.31 16.67
N GLU A 41 -5.43 11.92 17.57
CA GLU A 41 -4.05 11.50 17.81
C GLU A 41 -3.99 10.03 18.29
N LEU A 42 -3.19 9.23 17.59
CA LEU A 42 -2.96 7.84 17.94
C LEU A 42 -1.98 7.77 19.12
N GLY A 43 -2.51 7.61 20.32
CA GLY A 43 -1.73 7.52 21.56
C GLY A 43 -0.84 6.28 21.67
N ALA A 44 0.03 6.27 22.68
CA ALA A 44 0.96 5.17 22.93
C ALA A 44 0.28 3.79 23.06
N ASP A 45 -0.96 3.75 23.53
CA ASP A 45 -1.72 2.50 23.71
C ASP A 45 -2.08 1.85 22.37
N PHE A 46 -2.41 2.63 21.33
CA PHE A 46 -2.61 2.12 19.98
C PHE A 46 -1.32 1.46 19.46
N TRP A 47 -0.18 2.13 19.63
CA TRP A 47 1.10 1.64 19.14
C TRP A 47 1.64 0.44 19.92
N LYS A 48 1.25 0.27 21.20
CA LYS A 48 1.58 -0.94 21.99
C LYS A 48 0.94 -2.19 21.40
N GLU A 49 -0.27 -2.09 20.88
CA GLU A 49 -1.01 -3.23 20.30
C GLU A 49 -0.85 -3.34 18.79
N ALA A 50 -0.35 -2.29 18.15
CA ALA A 50 -0.13 -2.26 16.71
C ALA A 50 0.85 -3.35 16.29
N LYS A 51 0.34 -4.34 15.54
CA LYS A 51 1.16 -5.37 14.91
C LYS A 51 1.66 -4.86 13.57
N VAL A 52 2.97 -4.68 13.44
CA VAL A 52 3.60 -4.47 12.13
C VAL A 52 3.43 -5.76 11.33
N LEU A 53 2.68 -5.68 10.24
CA LEU A 53 2.56 -6.76 9.26
C LEU A 53 3.86 -6.81 8.44
N ASP A 54 4.92 -7.33 9.04
CA ASP A 54 6.16 -7.64 8.31
C ASP A 54 6.03 -9.03 7.68
N HIS A 55 5.81 -9.03 6.37
CA HIS A 55 5.74 -10.24 5.57
C HIS A 55 7.12 -10.72 5.08
N GLY A 56 8.18 -10.04 5.49
CA GLY A 56 9.56 -10.31 5.08
C GLY A 56 9.85 -9.95 3.62
N ALA A 57 11.09 -10.19 3.22
CA ALA A 57 11.53 -9.99 1.85
C ALA A 57 10.83 -10.97 0.89
N LYS A 58 10.30 -10.46 -0.23
CA LYS A 58 9.76 -11.30 -1.30
C LYS A 58 10.88 -12.11 -1.93
N LYS A 59 10.71 -13.43 -2.02
CA LYS A 59 11.66 -14.31 -2.70
C LYS A 59 11.30 -14.39 -4.19
N PRO A 60 12.23 -14.10 -5.12
CA PRO A 60 11.99 -14.30 -6.53
C PRO A 60 11.90 -15.80 -6.82
N ILE A 61 10.79 -16.24 -7.38
CA ILE A 61 10.58 -17.64 -7.78
C ILE A 61 10.09 -17.68 -9.23
N THR A 62 10.46 -18.74 -9.94
CA THR A 62 9.96 -19.02 -11.29
C THR A 62 8.87 -20.08 -11.18
N ILE A 63 7.63 -19.71 -11.50
CA ILE A 63 6.47 -20.62 -11.52
C ILE A 63 5.82 -20.60 -12.90
N ARG A 64 5.22 -21.71 -13.31
CA ARG A 64 4.35 -21.76 -14.50
C ARG A 64 2.92 -21.50 -14.06
N VAL A 65 2.23 -20.62 -14.77
CA VAL A 65 0.84 -20.25 -14.53
C VAL A 65 0.15 -20.26 -15.90
N ASP A 66 -1.12 -20.65 -15.92
CA ASP A 66 -1.89 -20.72 -17.16
C ASP A 66 -2.04 -19.35 -17.82
N GLN A 67 -2.11 -19.39 -19.16
CA GLN A 67 -2.08 -18.18 -19.99
C GLN A 67 -3.27 -17.26 -19.74
N ASP A 68 -4.46 -17.84 -19.54
CA ASP A 68 -5.71 -17.13 -19.26
C ASP A 68 -5.65 -16.42 -17.89
N VAL A 69 -5.13 -17.09 -16.87
CA VAL A 69 -4.93 -16.53 -15.52
C VAL A 69 -3.98 -15.34 -15.58
N ILE A 70 -2.82 -15.48 -16.24
CA ILE A 70 -1.87 -14.36 -16.37
C ILE A 70 -2.51 -13.19 -17.13
N THR A 71 -3.25 -13.49 -18.20
CA THR A 71 -3.90 -12.47 -19.03
C THR A 71 -4.94 -11.68 -18.22
N TRP A 72 -5.74 -12.38 -17.42
CA TRP A 72 -6.73 -11.76 -16.54
C TRP A 72 -6.11 -10.89 -15.45
N PHE A 73 -5.00 -11.32 -14.83
CA PHE A 73 -4.31 -10.49 -13.84
C PHE A 73 -3.65 -9.26 -14.47
N LYS A 74 -3.11 -9.38 -15.69
CA LYS A 74 -2.54 -8.26 -16.44
C LYS A 74 -3.59 -7.24 -16.87
N SER A 75 -4.81 -7.67 -17.21
CA SER A 75 -5.89 -6.74 -17.60
C SER A 75 -6.33 -5.82 -16.46
N ARG A 76 -6.06 -6.18 -15.20
CA ARG A 76 -6.30 -5.33 -14.01
C ARG A 76 -5.26 -4.22 -13.78
N GLY A 77 -4.20 -4.14 -14.60
CA GLY A 77 -3.22 -3.04 -14.59
C GLY A 77 -1.80 -3.43 -14.14
N GLY A 78 -0.92 -2.42 -14.02
CA GLY A 78 0.54 -2.57 -13.91
C GLY A 78 1.11 -3.24 -12.65
N ARG A 79 0.27 -3.76 -11.75
CA ARG A 79 0.70 -4.42 -10.48
C ARG A 79 0.20 -5.86 -10.36
N TYR A 80 0.06 -6.56 -11.49
CA TYR A 80 -0.48 -7.93 -11.53
C TYR A 80 0.28 -8.92 -10.62
N GLN A 81 1.61 -8.80 -10.49
CA GLN A 81 2.40 -9.63 -9.57
C GLN A 81 2.05 -9.38 -8.10
N VAL A 82 1.77 -8.14 -7.72
CA VAL A 82 1.34 -7.77 -6.36
C VAL A 82 -0.04 -8.35 -6.07
N LEU A 83 -0.96 -8.24 -7.03
CA LEU A 83 -2.31 -8.81 -6.93
C LEU A 83 -2.28 -10.34 -6.78
N MET A 84 -1.49 -11.02 -7.61
CA MET A 84 -1.31 -12.48 -7.50
C MET A 84 -0.81 -12.87 -6.11
N ASN A 85 0.20 -12.16 -5.60
CA ASN A 85 0.74 -12.43 -4.26
C ASN A 85 -0.29 -12.19 -3.15
N GLN A 86 -1.14 -11.17 -3.27
CA GLN A 86 -2.23 -10.91 -2.32
C GLN A 86 -3.28 -12.03 -2.31
N VAL A 87 -3.68 -12.50 -3.49
CA VAL A 87 -4.63 -13.62 -3.61
C VAL A 87 -4.07 -14.90 -2.98
N LEU A 88 -2.81 -15.23 -3.28
CA LEU A 88 -2.13 -16.38 -2.70
C LEU A 88 -2.06 -16.29 -1.16
N ARG A 89 -1.82 -15.10 -0.63
CA ARG A 89 -1.79 -14.85 0.82
C ARG A 89 -3.16 -15.06 1.45
N GLN A 90 -4.21 -14.45 0.90
CA GLN A 90 -5.57 -14.61 1.42
C GLN A 90 -6.01 -16.08 1.41
N TYR A 91 -5.63 -16.81 0.35
CA TYR A 91 -5.89 -18.24 0.30
C TYR A 91 -5.16 -19.01 1.41
N MET A 92 -3.88 -18.73 1.62
CA MET A 92 -3.08 -19.34 2.69
C MET A 92 -3.67 -19.05 4.09
N GLU A 93 -3.98 -17.78 4.38
CA GLU A 93 -4.59 -17.36 5.66
C GLU A 93 -5.96 -17.99 5.88
N SER A 94 -6.76 -18.15 4.81
CA SER A 94 -8.04 -18.84 4.88
C SER A 94 -7.85 -20.30 5.30
N LEU A 95 -6.87 -21.01 4.71
CA LEU A 95 -6.57 -22.40 5.08
C LEU A 95 -6.09 -22.52 6.54
N GLU A 96 -5.21 -21.63 6.99
CA GLU A 96 -4.71 -21.63 8.37
C GLU A 96 -5.83 -21.42 9.40
N LYS A 97 -6.76 -20.49 9.14
CA LYS A 97 -7.92 -20.26 10.00
C LYS A 97 -8.84 -21.49 10.09
N HIS A 98 -9.02 -22.21 8.99
CA HIS A 98 -9.84 -23.43 8.98
C HIS A 98 -9.12 -24.63 9.62
N GLY A 99 -7.78 -24.66 9.60
CA GLY A 99 -6.98 -25.68 10.26
C GLY A 99 -6.86 -25.50 11.78
N GLN A 100 -6.90 -24.26 12.29
CA GLN A 100 -6.84 -23.95 13.72
C GLN A 100 -8.17 -24.13 14.47
N SER A 101 -9.28 -24.36 13.75
CA SER A 101 -10.61 -24.59 14.33
C SER A 101 -11.01 -26.07 14.41
N ARG A 102 -10.08 -27.00 14.18
CA ARG A 102 -10.23 -28.45 14.39
C ARG A 102 -9.26 -28.91 15.47
#